data_AF-A0A6P7GTP1-F1
#
_entry.id   AF-A0A6P7GTP1-F1
#
_cell.length_a   1.000
_cell.length_b   1.000
_cell.length_c   1.000
_cell.angle_alpha   90.00
_cell.angle_beta   90.00
_cell.angle_gamma   90.00
#
_symmetry.space_group_name_H-M   'P 1'
#
loop_
_entity.id
_entity.type
_entity.pdbx_description
1 polymer ?
#
loop_
_entity_poly.entity_id
_entity_poly.type
_entity_poly.pdbx_seq_one_letter_code
_entity_poly.pdbx_strand_id
1 'polypeptide(L)'
;MRAKSGDEEGDHSEKLADLNKKIMDIKKKIQLSEGQRKALFEDCEAERKSNIDEIAKLKKDLSQLVVNLHESKSTQTKFRLKNKTLEGVTGSWMDKSPQEVMELLDTQIIDKTKQFDLMRYRTKQRRKYLTELAAKYQKLLNKHDKRELSKKVEVPVKKVMDEASRMRSLARGILLKEEKSVNDSVLRREKEAAEGRRLVNERKQELERLEKKIFLGGKLPVRPEPEGAEDAQDEEKCPTPPHPVEVMSQAFEILKQATGGTSTEEVLERYKSQKETDEKLMHLRTKTEEEKKKLERKMEALNAKLDSFKYAEAKEAERKTGEMDLIQQKIEENVRKSQEYLKIQAKKEEAIDNLSVELQNLYLCINPLAELDTDPLVTLQKIKTDIKKIFDKIGAEAEAKAEEAGSEKEGVVVVDPNDEKWLPAPYAGLVRRTPLPQTGASPAPPPPPGSEDEEEVPSRGYLKRQAQLVVDAKSRRKNVRLQVQRRN
;
A
#
# COMPACT_ATOMS: atom_id res chain seq x y z
N MET A 1 -30.23 62.61 -26.46
CA MET A 1 -30.20 61.57 -25.41
C MET A 1 -30.50 60.22 -26.06
N ARG A 2 -29.45 59.46 -26.39
CA ARG A 2 -29.52 58.18 -27.09
C ARG A 2 -28.75 57.18 -26.24
N ALA A 3 -29.39 56.61 -25.22
CA ALA A 3 -28.79 55.60 -24.33
C ALA A 3 -29.85 55.00 -23.39
N LYS A 4 -30.88 54.31 -23.91
CA LYS A 4 -31.76 53.44 -23.09
C LYS A 4 -32.35 52.22 -23.82
N SER A 5 -32.05 52.03 -25.11
CA SER A 5 -32.60 50.90 -25.89
C SER A 5 -31.66 49.68 -26.00
N GLY A 6 -30.46 49.74 -25.42
CA GLY A 6 -29.47 48.66 -25.50
C GLY A 6 -29.54 47.63 -24.37
N ASP A 7 -30.04 48.02 -23.18
CA ASP A 7 -30.03 47.15 -21.99
C ASP A 7 -31.16 46.12 -22.00
N GLU A 8 -32.34 46.42 -22.58
CA GLU A 8 -33.47 45.48 -22.63
C GLU A 8 -33.28 44.36 -23.68
N GLU A 9 -32.60 44.63 -24.80
CA GLU A 9 -32.27 43.60 -25.80
C GLU A 9 -31.22 42.61 -25.27
N GLY A 10 -30.28 43.09 -24.45
CA GLY A 10 -29.29 42.24 -23.77
C GLY A 10 -29.91 41.27 -22.76
N ASP A 11 -30.82 41.76 -21.91
CA ASP A 11 -31.51 40.96 -20.89
C ASP A 11 -32.45 39.90 -21.51
N HIS A 12 -33.13 40.23 -22.61
CA HIS A 12 -33.91 39.25 -23.36
C HIS A 12 -33.05 38.18 -24.05
N SER A 13 -31.91 38.56 -24.62
CA SER A 13 -30.95 37.62 -25.22
C SER A 13 -30.34 36.67 -24.18
N GLU A 14 -30.01 37.18 -22.99
CA GLU A 14 -29.47 36.39 -21.87
C GLU A 14 -30.50 35.40 -21.33
N LYS A 15 -31.77 35.83 -21.15
CA LYS A 15 -32.88 34.94 -20.79
C LYS A 15 -33.12 33.84 -21.84
N LEU A 16 -32.96 34.15 -23.13
CA LEU A 16 -33.09 33.18 -24.21
C LEU A 16 -31.94 32.16 -24.20
N ALA A 17 -30.72 32.61 -23.91
CA ALA A 17 -29.54 31.75 -23.76
C ALA A 17 -29.69 30.79 -22.57
N ASP A 18 -30.18 31.28 -21.43
CA ASP A 18 -30.46 30.48 -20.25
C ASP A 18 -31.58 29.45 -20.48
N LEU A 19 -32.63 29.84 -21.21
CA LEU A 19 -33.70 28.93 -21.60
C LEU A 19 -33.17 27.82 -22.51
N ASN A 20 -32.35 28.16 -23.51
CA ASN A 20 -31.72 27.19 -24.39
C ASN A 20 -30.79 26.24 -23.63
N LYS A 21 -30.04 26.75 -22.64
CA LYS A 21 -29.22 25.92 -21.74
C LYS A 21 -30.08 24.93 -20.95
N LYS A 22 -31.18 25.39 -20.34
CA LYS A 22 -32.14 24.52 -19.63
C LYS A 22 -32.78 23.47 -20.56
N ILE A 23 -33.12 23.85 -21.79
CA ILE A 23 -33.66 22.91 -22.79
C ILE A 23 -32.61 21.84 -23.15
N MET A 24 -31.35 22.25 -23.37
CA MET A 24 -30.26 21.30 -23.64
C MET A 24 -30.04 20.34 -22.46
N ASP A 25 -30.07 20.85 -21.23
CA ASP A 25 -29.90 20.03 -20.02
C ASP A 25 -31.05 19.03 -19.84
N ILE A 26 -32.30 19.45 -20.09
CA ILE A 26 -33.46 18.55 -20.08
C ILE A 26 -33.33 17.50 -21.19
N LYS A 27 -32.92 17.89 -22.40
CA LYS A 27 -32.71 16.96 -23.52
C LYS A 27 -31.64 15.92 -23.20
N LYS A 28 -30.53 16.32 -22.58
CA LYS A 28 -29.49 15.41 -22.08
C LYS A 28 -30.04 14.45 -21.02
N LYS A 29 -30.83 14.95 -20.06
CA LYS A 29 -31.47 14.10 -19.03
C LYS A 29 -32.45 13.09 -19.65
N ILE A 30 -33.23 13.48 -20.64
CA ILE A 30 -34.14 12.58 -21.36
C ILE A 30 -33.33 11.50 -22.08
N GLN A 31 -32.28 11.88 -22.81
CA GLN A 31 -31.44 10.94 -23.56
C GLN A 31 -30.73 9.94 -22.64
N LEU A 32 -30.22 10.40 -21.50
CA LEU A 32 -29.64 9.52 -20.47
C LEU A 32 -30.69 8.58 -19.88
N SER A 33 -31.88 9.09 -19.57
CA SER A 33 -32.99 8.29 -19.03
C SER A 33 -33.49 7.24 -20.03
N GLU A 34 -33.51 7.56 -21.33
CA GLU A 34 -33.80 6.60 -22.41
C GLU A 34 -32.70 5.54 -22.55
N GLY A 35 -31.43 5.96 -22.47
CA GLY A 35 -30.29 5.04 -22.46
C GLY A 35 -30.35 4.06 -21.28
N GLN A 36 -30.65 4.56 -20.08
CA GLN A 36 -30.83 3.73 -18.89
C GLN A 36 -32.00 2.75 -19.01
N ARG A 37 -33.16 3.19 -19.53
CA ARG A 37 -34.30 2.30 -19.79
C ARG A 37 -33.96 1.20 -20.80
N LYS A 38 -33.19 1.53 -21.84
CA LYS A 38 -32.77 0.56 -22.86
C LYS A 38 -31.80 -0.47 -22.29
N ALA A 39 -30.80 -0.03 -21.52
CA ALA A 39 -29.84 -0.92 -20.87
C ALA A 39 -30.54 -1.89 -19.90
N LEU A 40 -31.44 -1.39 -19.04
CA LEU A 40 -32.21 -2.23 -18.12
C LEU A 40 -33.10 -3.24 -18.85
N PHE A 41 -33.70 -2.85 -19.97
CA PHE A 41 -34.50 -3.78 -20.77
C PHE A 41 -33.65 -4.91 -21.37
N GLU A 42 -32.46 -4.56 -21.89
CA GLU A 42 -31.52 -5.53 -22.48
C GLU A 42 -30.97 -6.50 -21.43
N ASP A 43 -30.63 -6.00 -20.24
CA ASP A 43 -30.22 -6.84 -19.10
C ASP A 43 -31.33 -7.80 -18.66
N CYS A 44 -32.58 -7.32 -18.53
CA CYS A 44 -33.73 -8.16 -18.20
C CYS A 44 -34.05 -9.20 -19.28
N GLU A 45 -33.81 -8.89 -20.55
CA GLU A 45 -34.02 -9.83 -21.65
C GLU A 45 -32.94 -10.92 -21.66
N ALA A 46 -31.68 -10.55 -21.44
CA ALA A 46 -30.57 -11.47 -21.30
C ALA A 46 -30.76 -12.44 -20.12
N GLU A 47 -31.19 -11.92 -18.97
CA GLU A 47 -31.47 -12.73 -17.78
C GLU A 47 -32.64 -13.70 -18.02
N ARG A 48 -33.71 -13.24 -18.69
CA ARG A 48 -34.82 -14.12 -19.08
C ARG A 48 -34.35 -15.26 -19.98
N LYS A 49 -33.49 -14.97 -20.94
CA LYS A 49 -32.95 -15.99 -21.85
C LYS A 49 -32.08 -17.01 -21.10
N SER A 50 -31.19 -16.53 -20.22
CA SER A 50 -30.37 -17.40 -19.36
C SER A 50 -31.22 -18.34 -18.51
N ASN A 51 -32.30 -17.83 -17.90
CA ASN A 51 -33.20 -18.63 -17.08
C ASN A 51 -33.96 -19.70 -17.90
N ILE A 52 -34.35 -19.39 -19.14
CA ILE A 52 -34.97 -20.37 -20.04
C ILE A 52 -33.99 -21.51 -20.35
N ASP A 53 -32.73 -21.18 -20.66
CA ASP A 53 -31.69 -22.16 -20.96
C ASP A 53 -31.37 -23.04 -19.75
N GLU A 54 -31.34 -22.45 -18.54
CA GLU A 54 -31.14 -23.18 -17.29
C GLU A 54 -32.29 -24.13 -16.97
N ILE A 55 -33.54 -23.69 -17.14
CA ILE A 55 -34.72 -24.55 -16.98
C ILE A 55 -34.67 -25.72 -17.98
N ALA A 56 -34.26 -25.48 -19.23
CA ALA A 56 -34.13 -26.53 -20.23
C ALA A 56 -33.06 -27.56 -19.83
N LYS A 57 -31.92 -27.10 -19.31
CA LYS A 57 -30.85 -27.96 -18.78
C LYS A 57 -31.34 -28.78 -17.59
N LEU A 58 -31.97 -28.15 -16.60
CA LEU A 58 -32.49 -28.83 -15.41
C LEU A 58 -33.54 -29.89 -15.77
N LYS A 59 -34.41 -29.63 -16.75
CA LYS A 59 -35.36 -30.64 -17.27
C LYS A 59 -34.64 -31.84 -17.87
N LYS A 60 -33.58 -31.62 -18.65
CA LYS A 60 -32.79 -32.71 -19.25
C LYS A 60 -32.10 -33.55 -18.17
N ASP A 61 -31.49 -32.89 -17.18
CA ASP A 61 -30.82 -33.56 -16.06
C ASP A 61 -31.82 -34.36 -15.22
N LEU A 62 -33.03 -33.81 -14.98
CA LEU A 62 -34.11 -34.51 -14.30
C LEU A 62 -34.57 -35.75 -15.09
N SER A 63 -34.76 -35.64 -16.41
CA SER A 63 -35.09 -36.79 -17.25
C SER A 63 -34.02 -37.89 -17.18
N GLN A 64 -32.74 -37.52 -17.24
CA GLN A 64 -31.64 -38.48 -17.12
C GLN A 64 -31.60 -39.15 -15.74
N LEU A 65 -31.83 -38.38 -14.68
CA LEU A 65 -31.84 -38.89 -13.32
C LEU A 65 -33.00 -39.87 -13.11
N VAL A 66 -34.18 -39.57 -13.66
CA VAL A 66 -35.35 -40.48 -13.63
C VAL A 66 -35.04 -41.80 -14.35
N VAL A 67 -34.38 -41.75 -15.51
CA VAL A 67 -33.93 -42.96 -16.23
C VAL A 67 -32.97 -43.77 -15.35
N ASN A 68 -31.93 -43.13 -14.80
CA ASN A 68 -30.95 -43.80 -13.94
C ASN A 68 -31.59 -44.39 -12.66
N LEU A 69 -32.60 -43.71 -12.11
CA LEU A 69 -33.32 -44.15 -10.92
C LEU A 69 -34.23 -45.35 -11.24
N HIS A 70 -34.90 -45.34 -12.39
CA HIS A 70 -35.66 -46.49 -12.88
C HIS A 70 -34.74 -47.70 -13.16
N GLU A 71 -33.59 -47.48 -13.80
CA GLU A 71 -32.60 -48.52 -14.05
C GLU A 71 -32.01 -49.11 -12.76
N SER A 72 -31.76 -48.29 -11.73
CA SER A 72 -31.20 -48.76 -10.45
C SER A 72 -32.21 -49.46 -9.53
N LYS A 73 -33.52 -49.21 -9.69
CA LYS A 73 -34.59 -49.90 -8.97
C LYS A 73 -34.89 -51.30 -9.50
N SER A 74 -34.56 -51.58 -10.76
CA SER A 74 -34.72 -52.92 -11.35
C SER A 74 -33.67 -53.90 -10.82
N THR A 75 -34.11 -54.97 -10.14
CA THR A 75 -33.25 -56.05 -9.60
C THR A 75 -32.46 -56.77 -10.69
N GLN A 76 -33.06 -56.98 -11.87
CA GLN A 76 -32.40 -57.51 -13.08
C GLN A 76 -31.19 -56.67 -13.51
N THR A 77 -31.23 -55.37 -13.24
CA THR A 77 -30.27 -54.38 -13.72
C THR A 77 -29.08 -54.23 -12.75
N LYS A 78 -29.26 -54.46 -11.45
CA LYS A 78 -28.14 -54.55 -10.49
C LYS A 78 -27.17 -55.69 -10.81
N PHE A 79 -27.68 -56.83 -11.24
CA PHE A 79 -26.85 -57.96 -11.70
C PHE A 79 -26.22 -57.69 -13.06
N ARG A 80 -26.94 -57.06 -14.00
CA ARG A 80 -26.38 -56.64 -15.30
C ARG A 80 -25.31 -55.55 -15.19
N LEU A 81 -25.44 -54.57 -14.29
CA LEU A 81 -24.41 -53.55 -14.08
C LEU A 81 -23.15 -54.16 -13.47
N LYS A 82 -23.28 -55.01 -12.44
CA LYS A 82 -22.13 -55.74 -11.85
C LYS A 82 -21.43 -56.64 -12.90
N ASN A 83 -22.20 -57.32 -13.74
CA ASN A 83 -21.67 -58.17 -14.79
C ASN A 83 -21.07 -57.36 -15.96
N LYS A 84 -21.62 -56.19 -16.33
CA LYS A 84 -21.03 -55.31 -17.36
C LYS A 84 -19.65 -54.78 -16.97
N THR A 85 -19.45 -54.39 -15.71
CA THR A 85 -18.12 -53.95 -15.23
C THR A 85 -17.09 -55.06 -15.25
N LEU A 86 -17.54 -56.31 -15.08
CA LEU A 86 -16.72 -57.51 -15.12
C LEU A 86 -16.48 -58.00 -16.56
N GLU A 87 -17.47 -57.96 -17.45
CA GLU A 87 -17.37 -58.25 -18.89
C GLU A 87 -16.40 -57.32 -19.61
N GLY A 88 -16.34 -56.04 -19.23
CA GLY A 88 -15.34 -55.10 -19.76
C GLY A 88 -13.89 -55.45 -19.39
N VAL A 89 -13.71 -56.37 -18.45
CA VAL A 89 -12.44 -56.72 -17.81
C VAL A 89 -12.02 -58.15 -18.16
N THR A 90 -12.97 -59.10 -18.22
CA THR A 90 -12.71 -60.52 -18.50
C THR A 90 -13.22 -61.00 -19.86
N GLY A 91 -13.99 -60.18 -20.60
CA GLY A 91 -14.68 -60.57 -21.83
C GLY A 91 -15.95 -61.38 -21.58
N SER A 92 -16.52 -61.99 -22.64
CA SER A 92 -17.69 -62.87 -22.52
C SER A 92 -17.41 -64.04 -21.57
N TRP A 93 -18.28 -64.24 -20.59
CA TRP A 93 -18.17 -65.29 -19.57
C TRP A 93 -18.67 -66.66 -20.07
N MET A 94 -19.36 -66.68 -21.22
CA MET A 94 -20.04 -67.87 -21.74
C MET A 94 -19.09 -68.97 -22.21
N ASP A 95 -17.82 -68.65 -22.51
CA ASP A 95 -16.87 -69.56 -23.14
C ASP A 95 -15.67 -69.94 -22.26
N LYS A 96 -15.63 -69.50 -21.00
CA LYS A 96 -14.43 -69.61 -20.13
C LYS A 96 -14.69 -70.42 -18.87
N SER A 97 -13.73 -71.25 -18.51
CA SER A 97 -13.75 -72.01 -17.27
C SER A 97 -13.62 -71.07 -16.05
N PRO A 98 -14.25 -71.37 -14.89
CA PRO A 98 -14.07 -70.60 -13.66
C PRO A 98 -12.60 -70.43 -13.26
N GLN A 99 -11.76 -71.44 -13.50
CA GLN A 99 -10.32 -71.38 -13.25
C GLN A 99 -9.61 -70.37 -14.16
N GLU A 100 -9.95 -70.33 -15.45
CA GLU A 100 -9.35 -69.38 -16.40
C GLU A 100 -9.75 -67.94 -16.09
N VAL A 101 -10.99 -67.72 -15.62
CA VAL A 101 -11.45 -66.40 -15.19
C VAL A 101 -10.69 -65.93 -13.95
N MET A 102 -10.43 -66.84 -13.00
CA MET A 102 -9.66 -66.54 -11.80
C MET A 102 -8.21 -66.17 -12.12
N GLU A 103 -7.53 -66.94 -12.99
CA GLU A 103 -6.16 -66.63 -13.44
C GLU A 103 -6.07 -65.28 -14.17
N LEU A 104 -7.10 -64.94 -14.97
CA LEU A 104 -7.16 -63.65 -15.67
C LEU A 104 -7.32 -62.48 -14.70
N LEU A 105 -8.19 -62.62 -13.71
CA LEU A 105 -8.39 -61.62 -12.66
C LEU A 105 -7.13 -61.47 -11.81
N ASP A 106 -6.46 -62.57 -11.44
CA ASP A 106 -5.21 -62.55 -10.69
C ASP A 106 -4.09 -61.85 -11.47
N THR A 107 -3.97 -62.14 -12.76
CA THR A 107 -2.99 -61.47 -13.65
C THR A 107 -3.24 -59.96 -13.70
N GLN A 108 -4.51 -59.54 -13.78
CA GLN A 108 -4.85 -58.13 -13.77
C GLN A 108 -4.62 -57.47 -12.41
N ILE A 109 -4.91 -58.16 -11.30
CA ILE A 109 -4.60 -57.65 -9.96
C ILE A 109 -3.10 -57.43 -9.83
N ILE A 110 -2.28 -58.37 -10.31
CA ILE A 110 -0.82 -58.25 -10.34
C ILE A 110 -0.40 -57.03 -11.17
N ASP A 111 -0.94 -56.86 -12.38
CA ASP A 111 -0.59 -55.73 -13.25
C ASP A 111 -1.02 -54.38 -12.68
N LYS A 112 -2.22 -54.30 -12.08
CA LYS A 112 -2.70 -53.09 -11.40
C LYS A 112 -1.85 -52.77 -10.17
N THR A 113 -1.41 -53.79 -9.43
CA THR A 113 -0.50 -53.62 -8.29
C THR A 113 0.85 -53.08 -8.75
N LYS A 114 1.44 -53.64 -9.81
CA LYS A 114 2.69 -53.12 -10.42
C LYS A 114 2.55 -51.67 -10.91
N GLN A 115 1.42 -51.33 -11.55
CA GLN A 115 1.13 -49.96 -11.97
C GLN A 115 1.02 -49.02 -10.78
N PHE A 116 0.34 -49.45 -9.70
CA PHE A 116 0.23 -48.68 -8.48
C PHE A 116 1.59 -48.46 -7.80
N ASP A 117 2.42 -49.49 -7.70
CA ASP A 117 3.76 -49.40 -7.13
C ASP A 117 4.66 -48.47 -7.94
N LEU A 118 4.58 -48.54 -9.28
CA LEU A 118 5.28 -47.61 -10.15
C LEU A 118 4.82 -46.16 -9.94
N MET A 119 3.51 -45.92 -9.81
CA MET A 119 2.96 -44.60 -9.52
C MET A 119 3.37 -44.09 -8.14
N ARG A 120 3.40 -44.97 -7.13
CA ARG A 120 3.86 -44.67 -5.78
C ARG A 120 5.34 -44.31 -5.77
N TYR A 121 6.18 -45.06 -6.51
CA TYR A 121 7.59 -44.76 -6.70
C TYR A 121 7.79 -43.40 -7.38
N ARG A 122 7.10 -43.14 -8.50
CA ARG A 122 7.17 -41.85 -9.22
C ARG A 122 6.75 -40.68 -8.33
N THR A 123 5.68 -40.83 -7.55
CA THR A 123 5.21 -39.83 -6.59
C THR A 123 6.27 -39.58 -5.50
N LYS A 124 6.88 -40.63 -4.96
CA LYS A 124 7.96 -40.54 -3.97
C LYS A 124 9.17 -39.79 -4.53
N GLN A 125 9.57 -40.06 -5.77
CA GLN A 125 10.68 -39.35 -6.43
C GLN A 125 10.36 -37.88 -6.68
N ARG A 126 9.16 -37.57 -7.16
CA ARG A 126 8.69 -36.17 -7.32
C ARG A 126 8.69 -35.43 -5.99
N ARG A 127 8.22 -36.07 -4.92
CA ARG A 127 8.21 -35.47 -3.57
C ARG A 127 9.63 -35.16 -3.10
N LYS A 128 10.58 -36.11 -3.25
CA LYS A 128 12.00 -35.87 -2.93
C LYS A 128 12.55 -34.67 -3.70
N TYR A 129 12.36 -34.64 -5.01
CA TYR A 129 12.81 -33.53 -5.86
C TYR A 129 12.23 -32.18 -5.42
N LEU A 130 10.94 -32.11 -5.13
CA LEU A 130 10.28 -30.89 -4.64
C LEU A 130 10.83 -30.45 -3.28
N THR A 131 11.07 -31.39 -2.36
CA THR A 131 11.68 -31.09 -1.06
C THR A 131 13.11 -30.55 -1.21
N GLU A 132 13.92 -31.15 -2.09
CA GLU A 132 15.27 -30.65 -2.39
C GLU A 132 15.26 -29.26 -3.02
N LEU A 133 14.32 -29.02 -3.95
CA LEU A 133 14.15 -27.72 -4.58
C LEU A 133 13.71 -26.64 -3.57
N ALA A 134 12.77 -26.97 -2.68
CA ALA A 134 12.34 -26.09 -1.60
C ALA A 134 13.51 -25.74 -0.65
N ALA A 135 14.34 -26.72 -0.29
CA ALA A 135 15.52 -26.49 0.53
C ALA A 135 16.56 -25.60 -0.16
N LYS A 136 16.76 -25.76 -1.48
CA LYS A 136 17.62 -24.87 -2.27
C LYS A 136 17.07 -23.44 -2.29
N TYR A 137 15.77 -23.28 -2.48
CA TYR A 137 15.11 -21.97 -2.49
C TYR A 137 15.23 -21.26 -1.13
N GLN A 138 14.99 -21.95 -0.01
CA GLN A 138 15.21 -21.40 1.33
C GLN A 138 16.65 -20.95 1.56
N LYS A 139 17.64 -21.74 1.12
CA LYS A 139 19.06 -21.35 1.21
C LYS A 139 19.37 -20.08 0.40
N LEU A 140 18.77 -19.92 -0.78
CA LEU A 140 18.90 -18.72 -1.60
C LEU A 140 18.26 -17.50 -0.92
N LEU A 141 17.07 -17.66 -0.35
CA LEU A 141 16.36 -16.61 0.38
C LEU A 141 17.17 -16.14 1.59
N ASN A 142 17.64 -17.08 2.44
CA ASN A 142 18.48 -16.75 3.59
C ASN A 142 19.79 -16.05 3.19
N LYS A 143 20.39 -16.43 2.06
CA LYS A 143 21.58 -15.74 1.52
C LYS A 143 21.25 -14.32 1.05
N HIS A 144 20.10 -14.14 0.39
CA HIS A 144 19.65 -12.83 -0.05
C HIS A 144 19.38 -11.92 1.15
N ASP A 145 18.63 -12.40 2.15
CA ASP A 145 18.29 -11.65 3.35
C ASP A 145 19.54 -11.29 4.17
N LYS A 146 20.51 -12.21 4.27
CA LYS A 146 21.81 -11.93 4.89
C LYS A 146 22.59 -10.86 4.14
N ARG A 147 22.57 -10.86 2.80
CA ARG A 147 23.21 -9.82 1.98
C ARG A 147 22.53 -8.47 2.16
N GLU A 148 21.20 -8.44 2.20
CA GLU A 148 20.44 -7.22 2.41
C GLU A 148 20.65 -6.64 3.81
N LEU A 149 20.66 -7.49 4.85
CA LEU A 149 21.00 -7.08 6.21
C LEU A 149 22.43 -6.51 6.29
N SER A 150 23.39 -7.17 5.65
CA SER A 150 24.78 -6.69 5.61
C SER A 150 24.89 -5.31 4.93
N LYS A 151 24.19 -5.10 3.81
CA LYS A 151 24.18 -3.80 3.12
C LYS A 151 23.48 -2.69 3.93
N LYS A 152 22.35 -2.99 4.56
CA LYS A 152 21.52 -1.98 5.25
C LYS A 152 22.02 -1.65 6.64
N VAL A 153 22.66 -2.59 7.33
CA VAL A 153 23.03 -2.44 8.75
C VAL A 153 24.53 -2.51 8.94
N GLU A 154 25.19 -3.60 8.51
CA GLU A 154 26.63 -3.77 8.80
C GLU A 154 27.50 -2.73 8.10
N VAL A 155 27.23 -2.41 6.83
CA VAL A 155 28.03 -1.44 6.07
C VAL A 155 27.92 -0.01 6.63
N PRO A 156 26.72 0.56 6.89
CA PRO A 156 26.61 1.87 7.51
C PRO A 156 27.22 1.91 8.91
N VAL A 157 27.01 0.89 9.73
CA VAL A 157 27.58 0.82 11.09
C VAL A 157 29.10 0.82 11.03
N LYS A 158 29.72 0.02 10.15
CA LYS A 158 31.18 0.04 9.96
C LYS A 158 31.70 1.41 9.54
N LYS A 159 31.03 2.08 8.58
CA LYS A 159 31.41 3.44 8.16
C LYS A 159 31.38 4.43 9.32
N VAL A 160 30.32 4.40 10.13
CA VAL A 160 30.20 5.28 11.31
C VAL A 160 31.27 4.95 12.34
N MET A 161 31.58 3.67 12.58
CA MET A 161 32.65 3.27 13.49
C MET A 161 34.04 3.73 13.01
N ASP A 162 34.32 3.60 11.72
CA ASP A 162 35.58 4.04 11.12
C ASP A 162 35.71 5.56 11.19
N GLU A 163 34.63 6.30 10.91
CA GLU A 163 34.59 7.75 11.02
C GLU A 163 34.79 8.21 12.46
N ALA A 164 34.08 7.62 13.42
CA ALA A 164 34.24 7.91 14.84
C ALA A 164 35.67 7.62 15.33
N SER A 165 36.26 6.51 14.86
CA SER A 165 37.65 6.15 15.17
C SER A 165 38.64 7.16 14.60
N ARG A 166 38.42 7.61 13.35
CA ARG A 166 39.24 8.66 12.71
C ARG A 166 39.14 9.99 13.47
N MET A 167 37.93 10.41 13.83
CA MET A 167 37.70 11.64 14.58
C MET A 167 38.36 11.59 15.95
N ARG A 168 38.26 10.45 16.65
CA ARG A 168 38.95 10.22 17.93
C ARG A 168 40.47 10.32 17.80
N SER A 169 41.06 9.70 16.76
CA SER A 169 42.50 9.77 16.51
C SER A 169 42.97 11.18 16.17
N LEU A 170 42.19 11.93 15.39
CA LEU A 170 42.47 13.34 15.11
C LEU A 170 42.42 14.19 16.36
N ALA A 171 41.38 14.04 17.19
CA ALA A 171 41.26 14.77 18.45
C ALA A 171 42.43 14.47 19.39
N ARG A 172 42.83 13.19 19.53
CA ARG A 172 44.03 12.80 20.28
C ARG A 172 45.29 13.48 19.75
N GLY A 173 45.44 13.54 18.43
CA GLY A 173 46.58 14.20 17.79
C GLY A 173 46.64 15.70 18.04
N ILE A 174 45.48 16.39 18.06
CA ILE A 174 45.40 17.83 18.38
C ILE A 174 45.77 18.05 19.85
N LEU A 175 45.18 17.28 20.77
CA LEU A 175 45.46 17.39 22.20
C LEU A 175 46.96 17.17 22.51
N LEU A 176 47.59 16.16 21.90
CA LEU A 176 49.03 15.91 22.05
C LEU A 176 49.90 17.09 21.56
N LYS A 177 49.50 17.76 20.47
CA LYS A 177 50.23 18.93 19.95
C LYS A 177 50.06 20.14 20.86
N GLU A 178 48.85 20.39 21.36
CA GLU A 178 48.59 21.47 22.31
C GLU A 178 49.31 21.23 23.63
N GLU A 179 49.26 20.01 24.17
CA GLU A 179 50.00 19.60 25.37
C GLU A 179 51.49 19.86 25.20
N LYS A 180 52.08 19.44 24.07
CA LYS A 180 53.49 19.71 23.78
C LYS A 180 53.79 21.21 23.71
N SER A 181 52.95 21.99 23.01
CA SER A 181 53.14 23.45 22.88
C SER A 181 53.06 24.15 24.23
N VAL A 182 52.12 23.75 25.09
CA VAL A 182 52.00 24.27 26.46
C VAL A 182 53.24 23.89 27.25
N ASN A 183 53.69 22.64 27.19
CA ASN A 183 54.86 22.18 27.92
C ASN A 183 56.14 22.92 27.48
N ASP A 184 56.33 23.13 26.17
CA ASP A 184 57.44 23.90 25.62
C ASP A 184 57.39 25.38 26.08
N SER A 185 56.19 25.95 26.21
CA SER A 185 56.02 27.32 26.73
C SER A 185 56.32 27.41 28.23
N VAL A 186 55.95 26.40 29.02
CA VAL A 186 56.25 26.29 30.45
C VAL A 186 57.76 26.16 30.64
N LEU A 187 58.40 25.28 29.87
CA LEU A 187 59.84 25.06 29.94
C LEU A 187 60.63 26.33 29.58
N ARG A 188 60.18 27.13 28.61
CA ARG A 188 60.79 28.43 28.29
C ARG A 188 60.68 29.42 29.44
N ARG A 189 59.48 29.59 30.02
CA ARG A 189 59.29 30.46 31.19
C ARG A 189 60.12 30.00 32.38
N GLU A 190 60.24 28.70 32.60
CA GLU A 190 61.03 28.14 33.68
C GLU A 190 62.53 28.40 33.48
N LYS A 191 63.04 28.28 32.25
CA LYS A 191 64.41 28.66 31.89
C LYS A 191 64.67 30.14 32.11
N GLU A 192 63.80 31.02 31.60
CA GLU A 192 63.92 32.47 31.79
C GLU A 192 63.90 32.84 33.28
N ALA A 193 63.01 32.22 34.06
CA ALA A 193 62.95 32.42 35.51
C ALA A 193 64.21 31.89 36.23
N ALA A 194 64.75 30.75 35.79
CA ALA A 194 65.98 30.18 36.34
C ALA A 194 67.20 31.06 36.02
N GLU A 195 67.31 31.58 34.79
CA GLU A 195 68.34 32.53 34.39
C GLU A 195 68.24 33.84 35.18
N GLY A 196 67.02 34.36 35.34
CA GLY A 196 66.76 35.53 36.19
C GLY A 196 67.22 35.32 37.64
N ARG A 197 66.89 34.16 38.24
CA ARG A 197 67.39 33.79 39.58
C ARG A 197 68.92 33.74 39.62
N ARG A 198 69.57 33.19 38.58
CA ARG A 198 71.03 33.11 38.47
C ARG A 198 71.68 34.50 38.42
N LEU A 199 71.20 35.38 37.54
CA LEU A 199 71.71 36.75 37.40
C LEU A 199 71.52 37.58 38.67
N VAL A 200 70.35 37.47 39.33
CA VAL A 200 70.11 38.15 40.62
C VAL A 200 71.09 37.65 41.68
N ASN A 201 71.35 36.34 41.74
CA ASN A 201 72.31 35.77 42.69
C ASN A 201 73.75 36.22 42.38
N GLU A 202 74.16 36.27 41.11
CA GLU A 202 75.47 36.79 40.68
C GLU A 202 75.63 38.26 41.07
N ARG A 203 74.63 39.11 40.78
CA ARG A 203 74.64 40.53 41.14
C ARG A 203 74.63 40.74 42.64
N LYS A 204 73.90 39.93 43.39
CA LYS A 204 73.95 39.94 44.87
C LYS A 204 75.37 39.67 45.37
N GLN A 205 76.06 38.66 44.81
CA GLN A 205 77.45 38.36 45.18
C GLN A 205 78.43 39.47 44.75
N GLU A 206 78.26 40.07 43.58
CA GLU A 206 79.07 41.21 43.13
C GLU A 206 78.85 42.44 44.00
N LEU A 207 77.60 42.77 44.34
CA LEU A 207 77.25 43.85 45.25
C LEU A 207 77.83 43.59 46.63
N GLU A 208 77.79 42.37 47.15
CA GLU A 208 78.43 42.03 48.42
C GLU A 208 79.96 42.21 48.36
N ARG A 209 80.60 41.87 47.22
CA ARG A 209 82.04 42.15 47.00
C ARG A 209 82.33 43.64 46.88
N LEU A 210 81.48 44.41 46.22
CA LEU A 210 81.61 45.87 46.08
C LEU A 210 81.30 46.57 47.39
N GLU A 211 80.34 46.11 48.17
CA GLU A 211 80.05 46.58 49.53
C GLU A 211 81.28 46.40 50.41
N LYS A 212 81.90 45.22 50.36
CA LYS A 212 83.21 44.96 50.99
C LYS A 212 84.34 45.86 50.47
N LYS A 213 84.22 46.47 49.28
CA LYS A 213 85.25 47.35 48.68
C LYS A 213 84.97 48.84 48.93
N ILE A 214 83.72 49.27 48.87
CA ILE A 214 83.25 50.66 49.03
C ILE A 214 83.20 51.04 50.50
N PHE A 215 82.70 50.17 51.38
CA PHE A 215 82.68 50.45 52.82
C PHE A 215 84.05 50.30 53.50
N LEU A 216 85.09 49.93 52.73
CA LEU A 216 86.49 49.96 53.13
C LEU A 216 87.33 51.05 52.44
N GLY A 217 86.77 51.82 51.51
CA GLY A 217 87.49 52.85 50.74
C GLY A 217 86.65 54.09 50.45
N GLY A 218 86.58 55.03 51.38
CA GLY A 218 85.82 56.27 51.23
C GLY A 218 86.55 57.37 50.45
N LYS A 219 85.81 58.10 49.58
CA LYS A 219 85.66 59.58 49.49
C LYS A 219 85.10 60.03 48.11
N LEU A 220 84.20 61.04 48.19
CA LEU A 220 83.53 61.96 47.22
C LEU A 220 84.35 62.39 45.97
N PRO A 221 83.79 62.95 44.84
CA PRO A 221 82.88 64.12 44.83
C PRO A 221 81.85 64.33 43.66
N VAL A 222 81.13 65.46 43.81
CA VAL A 222 80.05 66.15 43.07
C VAL A 222 80.59 67.09 41.96
N ARG A 223 79.90 67.29 40.80
CA ARG A 223 79.70 68.60 40.06
C ARG A 223 78.92 68.45 38.70
N PRO A 224 78.54 69.51 37.93
CA PRO A 224 77.16 69.92 37.60
C PRO A 224 76.81 70.06 36.09
N GLU A 225 75.56 70.48 35.80
CA GLU A 225 75.01 70.96 34.50
C GLU A 225 75.51 72.36 34.07
N PRO A 226 75.37 72.73 32.78
CA PRO A 226 75.01 74.12 32.44
C PRO A 226 73.98 74.31 31.28
N GLU A 227 73.21 75.39 31.45
CA GLU A 227 72.42 76.23 30.50
C GLU A 227 73.24 76.60 29.23
N GLY A 228 72.75 76.99 28.05
CA GLY A 228 71.61 77.84 27.61
C GLY A 228 72.15 78.96 26.68
N ALA A 229 71.49 79.30 25.56
CA ALA A 229 71.55 80.57 24.77
C ALA A 229 70.91 80.33 23.37
N GLU A 230 69.69 80.83 23.07
CA GLU A 230 69.25 82.19 22.70
C GLU A 230 69.16 82.45 21.18
N ASP A 231 67.95 82.82 20.76
CA ASP A 231 67.46 83.19 19.43
C ASP A 231 67.89 84.60 19.00
N ALA A 232 68.00 84.82 17.69
CA ALA A 232 68.04 86.16 17.09
C ALA A 232 67.06 86.25 15.89
N GLN A 233 66.11 87.17 16.03
CA GLN A 233 65.08 87.63 15.09
C GLN A 233 65.69 88.53 13.98
N ASP A 234 65.36 88.26 12.71
CA ASP A 234 64.47 89.02 11.78
C ASP A 234 65.00 90.34 11.18
N GLU A 235 65.00 90.45 9.84
CA GLU A 235 64.14 91.37 9.05
C GLU A 235 64.62 91.61 7.58
N GLU A 236 63.71 91.28 6.65
CA GLU A 236 63.22 92.01 5.45
C GLU A 236 64.12 92.90 4.53
N LYS A 237 64.17 92.58 3.21
CA LYS A 237 63.47 93.32 2.11
C LYS A 237 63.83 92.86 0.67
N CYS A 238 62.79 92.47 -0.09
CA CYS A 238 62.31 92.99 -1.41
C CYS A 238 63.23 93.15 -2.67
N PRO A 239 62.67 93.17 -3.91
CA PRO A 239 62.72 92.03 -4.83
C PRO A 239 63.35 92.33 -6.21
N THR A 240 63.94 91.32 -6.85
CA THR A 240 64.39 91.37 -8.26
C THR A 240 64.04 90.01 -8.91
N PRO A 241 63.70 89.94 -10.21
CA PRO A 241 63.15 88.73 -10.82
C PRO A 241 64.22 87.63 -10.77
N PRO A 242 63.94 86.46 -10.17
CA PRO A 242 64.99 85.53 -9.83
C PRO A 242 65.54 84.87 -11.09
N HIS A 243 66.87 84.90 -11.20
CA HIS A 243 67.58 84.07 -12.17
C HIS A 243 67.17 82.61 -11.94
N PRO A 244 66.98 81.75 -12.96
CA PRO A 244 66.53 80.36 -12.77
C PRO A 244 67.33 79.55 -11.71
N VAL A 245 68.57 79.95 -11.44
CA VAL A 245 69.42 79.39 -10.38
C VAL A 245 68.95 79.80 -8.98
N GLU A 246 68.54 81.07 -8.78
CA GLU A 246 68.02 81.57 -7.50
C GLU A 246 66.64 80.98 -7.17
N VAL A 247 65.78 80.77 -8.18
CA VAL A 247 64.49 80.06 -7.97
C VAL A 247 64.75 78.63 -7.50
N MET A 248 65.72 77.94 -8.11
CA MET A 248 66.09 76.58 -7.71
C MET A 248 66.72 76.56 -6.31
N SER A 249 67.55 77.54 -5.96
CA SER A 249 68.11 77.67 -4.60
C SER A 249 67.04 77.97 -3.55
N GLN A 250 66.09 78.86 -3.84
CA GLN A 250 64.96 79.15 -2.94
C GLN A 250 64.03 77.94 -2.80
N ALA A 251 63.71 77.25 -3.91
CA ALA A 251 62.94 76.02 -3.88
C ALA A 251 63.65 74.91 -3.09
N PHE A 252 64.98 74.83 -3.17
CA PHE A 252 65.77 73.90 -2.39
C PHE A 252 65.80 74.27 -0.90
N GLU A 253 65.87 75.55 -0.55
CA GLU A 253 65.81 75.96 0.86
C GLU A 253 64.43 75.67 1.47
N ILE A 254 63.35 75.88 0.69
CA ILE A 254 62.00 75.44 1.07
C ILE A 254 61.94 73.92 1.24
N LEU A 255 62.56 73.16 0.34
CA LEU A 255 62.64 71.69 0.40
C LEU A 255 63.37 71.23 1.67
N LYS A 256 64.48 71.91 2.00
CA LYS A 256 65.32 71.66 3.17
C LYS A 256 64.59 71.98 4.48
N GLN A 257 63.87 73.10 4.52
CA GLN A 257 62.99 73.45 5.64
C GLN A 257 61.84 72.44 5.79
N ALA A 258 61.17 72.05 4.70
CA ALA A 258 60.05 71.11 4.72
C ALA A 258 60.46 69.69 5.14
N THR A 259 61.68 69.27 4.82
CA THR A 259 62.24 67.97 5.23
C THR A 259 62.97 68.01 6.58
N GLY A 260 63.25 69.20 7.12
CA GLY A 260 63.97 69.41 8.37
C GLY A 260 65.42 68.90 8.34
N GLY A 261 66.05 68.89 7.16
CA GLY A 261 67.45 68.53 6.97
C GLY A 261 68.36 69.75 7.06
N THR A 262 69.58 69.61 7.58
CA THR A 262 70.54 70.72 7.68
C THR A 262 71.54 70.73 6.52
N SER A 263 71.71 69.59 5.86
CA SER A 263 72.57 69.41 4.68
C SER A 263 71.81 68.81 3.49
N THR A 264 72.31 69.06 2.28
CA THR A 264 71.73 68.56 1.02
C THR A 264 71.64 67.02 0.99
N GLU A 265 72.63 66.34 1.57
CA GLU A 265 72.68 64.89 1.68
C GLU A 265 71.63 64.34 2.67
N GLU A 266 71.40 65.03 3.79
CA GLU A 266 70.38 64.63 4.78
C GLU A 266 68.97 64.72 4.21
N VAL A 267 68.69 65.78 3.44
CA VAL A 267 67.40 65.94 2.73
C VAL A 267 67.19 64.76 1.76
N LEU A 268 68.22 64.42 0.98
CA LEU A 268 68.17 63.32 0.02
C LEU A 268 67.99 61.95 0.68
N GLU A 269 68.67 61.70 1.81
CA GLU A 269 68.54 60.45 2.58
C GLU A 269 67.17 60.30 3.24
N ARG A 270 66.57 61.40 3.73
CA ARG A 270 65.18 61.40 4.21
C ARG A 270 64.19 61.10 3.10
N TYR A 271 64.37 61.67 1.91
CA TYR A 271 63.52 61.35 0.76
C TYR A 271 63.65 59.88 0.31
N LYS A 272 64.86 59.32 0.33
CA LYS A 272 65.04 57.88 0.08
C LYS A 272 64.32 57.04 1.12
N SER A 273 64.49 57.35 2.40
CA SER A 273 63.81 56.65 3.50
C SER A 273 62.27 56.79 3.43
N GLN A 274 61.78 57.97 3.05
CA GLN A 274 60.36 58.23 2.85
C GLN A 274 59.81 57.42 1.66
N LYS A 275 60.55 57.36 0.55
CA LYS A 275 60.20 56.54 -0.61
C LYS A 275 60.18 55.05 -0.26
N GLU A 276 61.18 54.54 0.46
CA GLU A 276 61.21 53.15 0.93
C GLU A 276 60.03 52.84 1.87
N THR A 277 59.66 53.79 2.73
CA THR A 277 58.49 53.66 3.63
C THR A 277 57.19 53.63 2.83
N ASP A 278 57.04 54.50 1.83
CA ASP A 278 55.88 54.52 0.93
C ASP A 278 55.76 53.22 0.11
N GLU A 279 56.86 52.74 -0.45
CA GLU A 279 56.92 51.45 -1.16
C GLU A 279 56.52 50.28 -0.24
N LYS A 280 56.98 50.28 1.02
CA LYS A 280 56.61 49.26 2.00
C LYS A 280 55.13 49.34 2.39
N LEU A 281 54.58 50.55 2.55
CA LEU A 281 53.15 50.77 2.83
C LEU A 281 52.28 50.34 1.65
N MET A 282 52.67 50.69 0.42
CA MET A 282 52.05 50.20 -0.81
C MET A 282 52.06 48.67 -0.85
N HIS A 283 53.21 48.03 -0.60
CA HIS A 283 53.30 46.57 -0.57
C HIS A 283 52.39 45.94 0.50
N LEU A 284 52.37 46.51 1.71
CA LEU A 284 51.51 46.04 2.80
C LEU A 284 50.03 46.21 2.47
N ARG A 285 49.65 47.33 1.84
CA ARG A 285 48.29 47.59 1.36
C ARG A 285 47.89 46.60 0.28
N THR A 286 48.73 46.36 -0.72
CA THR A 286 48.43 45.38 -1.78
C THR A 286 48.33 43.96 -1.20
N LYS A 287 49.21 43.60 -0.27
CA LYS A 287 49.19 42.27 0.36
C LYS A 287 47.94 42.08 1.22
N THR A 288 47.55 43.08 2.02
CA THR A 288 46.34 43.02 2.84
C THR A 288 45.07 43.00 1.97
N GLU A 289 45.04 43.73 0.86
CA GLU A 289 43.94 43.71 -0.09
C GLU A 289 43.80 42.34 -0.81
N GLU A 290 44.92 41.74 -1.21
CA GLU A 290 44.93 40.38 -1.76
C GLU A 290 44.47 39.32 -0.75
N GLU A 291 44.94 39.42 0.50
CA GLU A 291 44.52 38.51 1.58
C GLU A 291 43.04 38.66 1.87
N LYS A 292 42.53 39.90 1.94
CA LYS A 292 41.09 40.19 2.07
C LYS A 292 40.30 39.54 0.92
N LYS A 293 40.71 39.74 -0.33
CA LYS A 293 40.04 39.15 -1.50
C LYS A 293 40.08 37.62 -1.49
N LYS A 294 41.17 37.01 -1.00
CA LYS A 294 41.28 35.55 -0.82
C LYS A 294 40.31 35.06 0.27
N LEU A 295 40.16 35.80 1.37
CA LEU A 295 39.22 35.46 2.44
C LEU A 295 37.77 35.60 1.98
N GLU A 296 37.43 36.66 1.24
CA GLU A 296 36.09 36.87 0.67
C GLU A 296 35.70 35.71 -0.27
N ARG A 297 36.59 35.30 -1.17
CA ARG A 297 36.36 34.13 -2.05
C ARG A 297 36.17 32.83 -1.27
N LYS A 298 36.94 32.63 -0.19
CA LYS A 298 36.77 31.45 0.68
C LYS A 298 35.42 31.48 1.40
N MET A 299 35.00 32.64 1.90
CA MET A 299 33.71 32.84 2.54
C MET A 299 32.57 32.55 1.57
N GLU A 300 32.62 33.10 0.36
CA GLU A 300 31.63 32.84 -0.69
C GLU A 300 31.57 31.35 -1.08
N ALA A 301 32.72 30.70 -1.23
CA ALA A 301 32.78 29.26 -1.51
C ALA A 301 32.22 28.40 -0.37
N LEU A 302 32.45 28.79 0.89
CA LEU A 302 31.87 28.10 2.05
C LEU A 302 30.36 28.32 2.15
N ASN A 303 29.88 29.54 1.89
CA ASN A 303 28.45 29.83 1.83
C ASN A 303 27.76 29.03 0.72
N ALA A 304 28.33 28.98 -0.48
CA ALA A 304 27.77 28.20 -1.58
C ALA A 304 27.69 26.70 -1.24
N LYS A 305 28.71 26.15 -0.55
CA LYS A 305 28.67 24.77 -0.04
C LYS A 305 27.58 24.59 1.00
N LEU A 306 27.47 25.50 1.95
CA LEU A 306 26.46 25.46 3.01
C LEU A 306 25.05 25.48 2.42
N ASP A 307 24.80 26.34 1.43
CA ASP A 307 23.51 26.40 0.75
C ASP A 307 23.26 25.12 -0.06
N SER A 308 24.26 24.57 -0.73
CA SER A 308 24.12 23.27 -1.42
C SER A 308 23.74 22.13 -0.47
N PHE A 309 24.29 22.12 0.76
CA PHE A 309 23.93 21.12 1.78
C PHE A 309 22.51 21.33 2.28
N LYS A 310 22.09 22.58 2.54
CA LYS A 310 20.70 22.89 2.93
C LYS A 310 19.69 22.40 1.90
N TYR A 311 19.92 22.66 0.62
CA TYR A 311 19.02 22.21 -0.45
C TYR A 311 19.03 20.70 -0.63
N ALA A 312 20.20 20.05 -0.47
CA ALA A 312 20.29 18.60 -0.50
C ALA A 312 19.51 17.94 0.65
N GLU A 313 19.64 18.48 1.87
CA GLU A 313 18.91 18.01 3.05
C GLU A 313 17.41 18.19 2.91
N ALA A 314 16.95 19.37 2.45
CA ALA A 314 15.54 19.64 2.20
C ALA A 314 14.95 18.68 1.16
N LYS A 315 15.68 18.42 0.06
CA LYS A 315 15.26 17.48 -0.98
C LYS A 315 15.22 16.03 -0.47
N GLU A 316 16.17 15.63 0.37
CA GLU A 316 16.18 14.29 0.96
C GLU A 316 15.04 14.12 1.97
N ALA A 317 14.74 15.14 2.76
CA ALA A 317 13.61 15.17 3.68
C ALA A 317 12.27 15.04 2.94
N GLU A 318 12.06 15.83 1.87
CA GLU A 318 10.87 15.73 1.03
C GLU A 318 10.71 14.33 0.42
N ARG A 319 11.81 13.75 -0.08
CA ARG A 319 11.81 12.38 -0.63
C ARG A 319 11.45 11.35 0.44
N LYS A 320 11.99 11.48 1.66
CA LYS A 320 11.68 10.58 2.79
C LYS A 320 10.21 10.71 3.22
N THR A 321 9.66 11.92 3.27
CA THR A 321 8.25 12.15 3.58
C THR A 321 7.35 11.51 2.52
N GLY A 322 7.64 11.72 1.23
CA GLY A 322 6.87 11.08 0.16
C GLY A 322 6.94 9.55 0.16
N GLU A 323 8.09 8.96 0.52
CA GLU A 323 8.21 7.51 0.72
C GLU A 323 7.40 7.02 1.93
N MET A 324 7.39 7.79 3.02
CA MET A 324 6.59 7.49 4.21
C MET A 324 5.09 7.49 3.88
N ASP A 325 4.61 8.49 3.16
CA ASP A 325 3.22 8.61 2.75
C ASP A 325 2.79 7.43 1.86
N LEU A 326 3.67 6.99 0.95
CA LEU A 326 3.40 5.84 0.09
C LEU A 326 3.33 4.53 0.89
N ILE A 327 4.20 4.37 1.90
CA ILE A 327 4.16 3.21 2.80
C ILE A 327 2.89 3.25 3.64
N GLN A 328 2.54 4.41 4.20
CA GLN A 328 1.33 4.62 4.98
C GLN A 328 0.07 4.27 4.18
N GLN A 329 -0.01 4.72 2.92
CA GLN A 329 -1.10 4.40 2.02
C GLN A 329 -1.23 2.89 1.77
N LYS A 330 -0.10 2.18 1.59
CA LYS A 330 -0.10 0.71 1.44
C LYS A 330 -0.53 -0.01 2.72
N ILE A 331 -0.15 0.49 3.88
CA ILE A 331 -0.56 -0.06 5.18
C ILE A 331 -2.08 0.10 5.32
N GLU A 332 -2.62 1.28 5.05
CA GLU A 332 -4.06 1.55 5.10
C GLU A 332 -4.85 0.68 4.13
N GLU A 333 -4.35 0.50 2.90
CA GLU A 333 -4.98 -0.39 1.92
C GLU A 333 -4.98 -1.86 2.39
N ASN A 334 -3.87 -2.34 2.95
CA ASN A 334 -3.79 -3.69 3.50
C ASN A 334 -4.69 -3.88 4.71
N VAL A 335 -4.79 -2.89 5.61
CA VAL A 335 -5.72 -2.92 6.75
C VAL A 335 -7.15 -2.98 6.24
N ARG A 336 -7.52 -2.17 5.25
CA ARG A 336 -8.85 -2.18 4.62
C ARG A 336 -9.18 -3.56 4.04
N LYS A 337 -8.26 -4.16 3.27
CA LYS A 337 -8.42 -5.52 2.74
C LYS A 337 -8.59 -6.54 3.86
N SER A 338 -7.77 -6.48 4.90
CA SER A 338 -7.87 -7.37 6.06
C SER A 338 -9.23 -7.26 6.76
N GLN A 339 -9.76 -6.05 6.91
CA GLN A 339 -11.08 -5.82 7.50
C GLN A 339 -12.21 -6.38 6.62
N GLU A 340 -12.11 -6.23 5.29
CA GLU A 340 -13.07 -6.86 4.35
C GLU A 340 -13.02 -8.39 4.47
N TYR A 341 -11.84 -8.99 4.55
CA TYR A 341 -11.70 -10.43 4.77
C TYR A 341 -12.32 -10.89 6.09
N LEU A 342 -12.12 -10.15 7.18
CA LEU A 342 -12.74 -10.46 8.47
C LEU A 342 -14.27 -10.36 8.42
N LYS A 343 -14.83 -9.37 7.73
CA LYS A 343 -16.28 -9.26 7.52
C LYS A 343 -16.85 -10.43 6.72
N ILE A 344 -16.13 -10.87 5.68
CA ILE A 344 -16.54 -12.04 4.89
C ILE A 344 -16.44 -13.32 5.73
N GLN A 345 -15.40 -13.46 6.57
CA GLN A 345 -15.28 -14.61 7.46
C GLN A 345 -16.38 -14.65 8.51
N ALA A 346 -16.68 -13.53 9.16
CA ALA A 346 -17.76 -13.46 10.15
C ALA A 346 -19.12 -13.90 9.55
N LYS A 347 -19.42 -13.48 8.31
CA LYS A 347 -20.63 -13.94 7.60
C LYS A 347 -20.63 -15.44 7.30
N LYS A 348 -19.46 -16.03 7.03
CA LYS A 348 -19.33 -17.47 6.80
C LYS A 348 -19.49 -18.26 8.10
N GLU A 349 -18.89 -17.78 9.18
CA GLU A 349 -19.07 -18.36 10.52
C GLU A 349 -20.54 -18.29 10.94
N GLU A 350 -21.21 -17.15 10.78
CA GLU A 350 -22.64 -17.00 11.04
C GLU A 350 -23.48 -17.99 10.20
N ALA A 351 -23.16 -18.17 8.92
CA ALA A 351 -23.85 -19.16 8.07
C ALA A 351 -23.60 -20.60 8.51
N ILE A 352 -22.40 -20.92 8.98
CA ILE A 352 -22.06 -22.25 9.53
C ILE A 352 -22.81 -22.49 10.84
N ASP A 353 -22.87 -21.50 11.73
CA ASP A 353 -23.59 -21.59 12.99
C ASP A 353 -25.09 -21.81 12.74
N ASN A 354 -25.69 -21.05 11.81
CA ASN A 354 -27.08 -21.24 11.41
C ASN A 354 -27.34 -22.65 10.88
N LEU A 355 -26.48 -23.15 9.98
CA LEU A 355 -26.59 -24.50 9.44
C LEU A 355 -26.43 -25.58 10.53
N SER A 356 -25.56 -25.31 11.52
CA SER A 356 -25.32 -26.21 12.65
C SER A 356 -26.56 -26.35 13.52
N VAL A 357 -27.23 -25.22 13.81
CA VAL A 357 -28.50 -25.19 14.54
C VAL A 357 -29.61 -25.90 13.76
N GLU A 358 -29.74 -25.64 12.46
CA GLU A 358 -30.72 -26.33 11.61
C GLU A 358 -30.48 -27.85 11.57
N LEU A 359 -29.23 -28.27 11.48
CA LEU A 359 -28.86 -29.68 11.49
C LEU A 359 -29.18 -30.36 12.84
N GLN A 360 -28.93 -29.67 13.95
CA GLN A 360 -29.34 -30.12 15.28
C GLN A 360 -30.86 -30.27 15.40
N ASN A 361 -31.61 -29.29 14.88
CA ASN A 361 -33.08 -29.37 14.85
C ASN A 361 -33.57 -30.56 14.01
N LEU A 362 -32.96 -30.80 12.85
CA LEU A 362 -33.26 -31.97 12.01
C LEU A 362 -32.97 -33.28 12.73
N TYR A 363 -31.88 -33.35 13.50
CA TYR A 363 -31.54 -34.53 14.28
C TYR A 363 -32.60 -34.81 15.35
N LEU A 364 -33.08 -33.78 16.06
CA LEU A 364 -34.15 -33.90 17.04
C LEU A 364 -35.47 -34.39 16.42
N CYS A 365 -35.76 -34.05 15.16
CA CYS A 365 -36.94 -34.59 14.46
C CYS A 365 -36.84 -36.11 14.21
N ILE A 366 -35.62 -36.64 14.06
CA ILE A 366 -35.37 -38.06 13.81
C ILE A 366 -35.27 -38.84 15.13
N ASN A 367 -34.66 -38.24 16.14
CA ASN A 367 -34.49 -38.82 17.46
C ASN A 367 -34.73 -37.75 18.55
N PRO A 368 -35.97 -37.66 19.08
CA PRO A 368 -36.37 -36.63 20.06
C PRO A 368 -35.63 -36.70 21.40
N LEU A 369 -34.95 -37.82 21.69
CA LEU A 369 -34.19 -38.05 22.93
C LEU A 369 -32.67 -37.97 22.71
N ALA A 370 -32.22 -37.47 21.55
CA ALA A 370 -30.80 -37.43 21.25
C ALA A 370 -30.07 -36.32 22.02
N GLU A 371 -28.86 -36.65 22.51
CA GLU A 371 -27.91 -35.66 23.02
C GLU A 371 -27.34 -34.85 21.85
N LEU A 372 -27.43 -33.52 21.95
CA LEU A 372 -26.93 -32.58 20.95
C LEU A 372 -25.41 -32.46 21.05
N ASP A 373 -24.71 -32.70 19.94
CA ASP A 373 -23.27 -32.44 19.85
C ASP A 373 -22.99 -31.03 19.31
N THR A 374 -21.83 -30.50 19.68
CA THR A 374 -21.33 -29.19 19.22
C THR A 374 -20.72 -29.26 17.82
N ASP A 375 -20.28 -30.44 17.35
CA ASP A 375 -19.68 -30.62 16.03
C ASP A 375 -20.75 -31.01 14.98
N PRO A 376 -20.99 -30.16 13.95
CA PRO A 376 -21.98 -30.44 12.90
C PRO A 376 -21.68 -31.73 12.13
N LEU A 377 -20.41 -32.10 12.00
CA LEU A 377 -20.01 -33.30 11.25
C LEU A 377 -20.40 -34.58 12.01
N VAL A 378 -20.28 -34.57 13.33
CA VAL A 378 -20.66 -35.68 14.20
C VAL A 378 -22.18 -35.84 14.22
N THR A 379 -22.92 -34.73 14.33
CA THR A 379 -24.39 -34.71 14.24
C THR A 379 -24.87 -35.32 12.92
N LEU A 380 -24.24 -34.97 11.79
CA LEU A 380 -24.58 -35.54 10.48
C LEU A 380 -24.33 -37.05 10.39
N GLN A 381 -23.24 -37.53 10.99
CA GLN A 381 -22.93 -38.98 11.05
C GLN A 381 -23.94 -39.74 11.90
N LYS A 382 -24.38 -39.17 13.03
CA LYS A 382 -25.41 -39.76 13.89
C LYS A 382 -26.76 -39.81 13.16
N ILE A 383 -27.20 -38.71 12.54
CA ILE A 383 -28.39 -38.66 11.67
C ILE A 383 -28.35 -39.78 10.63
N LYS A 384 -27.25 -39.91 9.88
CA LYS A 384 -27.10 -40.92 8.83
C LYS A 384 -27.23 -42.34 9.39
N THR A 385 -26.65 -42.59 10.55
CA THR A 385 -26.67 -43.91 11.20
C THR A 385 -28.08 -44.25 11.69
N ASP A 386 -28.79 -43.29 12.28
CA ASP A 386 -30.13 -43.51 12.82
C ASP A 386 -31.18 -43.63 11.70
N ILE A 387 -31.08 -42.84 10.63
CA ILE A 387 -31.89 -43.04 9.42
C ILE A 387 -31.69 -44.46 8.87
N LYS A 388 -30.45 -44.94 8.80
CA LYS A 388 -30.16 -46.29 8.31
C LYS A 388 -30.82 -47.37 9.18
N LYS A 389 -30.76 -47.24 10.52
CA LYS A 389 -31.46 -48.14 11.43
C LYS A 389 -32.98 -48.13 11.23
N ILE A 390 -33.57 -46.96 10.97
CA ILE A 390 -35.02 -46.83 10.69
C ILE A 390 -35.36 -47.57 9.39
N PHE A 391 -34.57 -47.39 8.32
CA PHE A 391 -34.77 -48.11 7.06
C PHE A 391 -34.64 -49.63 7.22
N ASP A 392 -33.64 -50.08 7.97
CA ASP A 392 -33.42 -51.51 8.23
C ASP A 392 -34.59 -52.13 9.02
N LYS A 393 -35.16 -51.39 10.00
CA LYS A 393 -36.36 -51.82 10.74
C LYS A 393 -37.60 -51.90 9.87
N ILE A 394 -37.86 -50.88 9.03
CA ILE A 394 -38.99 -50.89 8.10
C ILE A 394 -38.87 -52.04 7.09
N GLY A 395 -37.65 -52.32 6.62
CA GLY A 395 -37.39 -53.47 5.74
C GLY A 395 -37.69 -54.80 6.42
N ALA A 396 -37.22 -54.99 7.65
CA ALA A 396 -37.47 -56.20 8.43
C ALA A 396 -38.96 -56.39 8.78
N GLU A 397 -39.67 -55.31 9.11
CA GLU A 397 -41.12 -55.34 9.35
C GLU A 397 -41.93 -55.64 8.07
N ALA A 398 -41.46 -55.20 6.90
CA ALA A 398 -42.07 -55.52 5.62
C ALA A 398 -41.85 -56.99 5.20
N GLU A 399 -40.66 -57.54 5.47
CA GLU A 399 -40.36 -58.96 5.25
C GLU A 399 -41.15 -59.87 6.21
N ALA A 400 -41.24 -59.51 7.50
CA ALA A 400 -42.05 -60.25 8.47
C ALA A 400 -43.56 -60.25 8.12
N LYS A 401 -44.10 -59.13 7.64
CA LYS A 401 -45.50 -59.06 7.16
C LYS A 401 -45.74 -59.81 5.85
N ALA A 402 -44.71 -59.97 5.02
CA ALA A 402 -44.80 -60.78 3.80
C ALA A 402 -44.79 -62.29 4.12
N GLU A 403 -44.09 -62.72 5.17
CA GLU A 403 -44.14 -64.10 5.67
C GLU A 403 -45.46 -64.42 6.40
N GLU A 404 -46.04 -63.47 7.13
CA GLU A 404 -47.31 -63.66 7.85
C GLU A 404 -48.55 -63.70 6.91
N ALA A 405 -48.46 -63.08 5.73
CA ALA A 405 -49.51 -63.13 4.69
C ALA A 405 -49.43 -64.38 3.77
N GLY A 406 -48.46 -65.28 3.99
CA GLY A 406 -48.16 -66.43 3.12
C GLY A 406 -49.00 -67.69 3.32
N SER A 407 -50.03 -67.68 4.17
CA SER A 407 -50.87 -68.85 4.43
C SER A 407 -52.36 -68.54 4.25
N GLU A 408 -52.83 -68.42 3.01
CA GLU A 408 -54.14 -68.94 2.61
C GLU A 408 -54.33 -68.93 1.08
N LYS A 409 -54.49 -70.15 0.54
CA LYS A 409 -55.21 -70.54 -0.69
C LYS A 409 -54.71 -70.07 -2.06
N GLU A 410 -54.34 -71.09 -2.82
CA GLU A 410 -54.35 -71.20 -4.27
C GLU A 410 -55.62 -70.59 -4.90
N GLY A 411 -55.43 -69.68 -5.85
CA GLY A 411 -56.50 -69.06 -6.61
C GLY A 411 -55.90 -68.17 -7.70
N VAL A 412 -55.86 -68.70 -8.93
CA VAL A 412 -55.55 -67.93 -10.14
C VAL A 412 -56.47 -66.71 -10.19
N VAL A 413 -55.92 -65.53 -9.99
CA VAL A 413 -56.57 -64.27 -10.36
C VAL A 413 -55.73 -63.64 -11.46
N VAL A 414 -56.25 -63.72 -12.68
CA VAL A 414 -55.82 -62.84 -13.76
C VAL A 414 -56.20 -61.42 -13.32
N VAL A 415 -55.22 -60.62 -12.90
CA VAL A 415 -55.43 -59.22 -12.53
C VAL A 415 -55.09 -58.34 -13.73
N ASP A 416 -56.14 -57.74 -14.27
CA ASP A 416 -56.20 -56.66 -15.26
C ASP A 416 -55.25 -55.49 -14.88
N PRO A 417 -54.49 -54.86 -15.81
CA PRO A 417 -53.43 -53.90 -15.48
C PRO A 417 -53.87 -52.56 -14.85
N ASN A 418 -55.08 -52.43 -14.30
CA ASN A 418 -55.67 -51.15 -13.94
C ASN A 418 -56.24 -51.02 -12.51
N ASP A 419 -55.79 -51.86 -11.56
CA ASP A 419 -56.30 -51.80 -10.18
C ASP A 419 -55.50 -50.78 -9.31
N GLU A 420 -56.01 -49.54 -9.24
CA GLU A 420 -55.47 -48.38 -8.51
C GLU A 420 -55.63 -48.46 -6.96
N LYS A 421 -55.48 -49.64 -6.36
CA LYS A 421 -55.77 -49.85 -4.92
C LYS A 421 -54.58 -49.65 -3.96
N TRP A 422 -53.41 -49.24 -4.45
CA TRP A 422 -52.17 -49.17 -3.66
C TRP A 422 -51.91 -47.82 -2.96
N LEU A 423 -52.82 -46.84 -3.04
CA LEU A 423 -52.64 -45.52 -2.41
C LEU A 423 -53.45 -45.40 -1.10
N PRO A 424 -52.85 -44.89 0.00
CA PRO A 424 -53.58 -44.59 1.23
C PRO A 424 -54.78 -43.65 0.99
N ALA A 425 -55.88 -43.83 1.71
CA ALA A 425 -57.15 -43.09 1.56
C ALA A 425 -57.04 -41.56 1.34
N PRO A 426 -56.14 -40.80 2.01
CA PRO A 426 -56.02 -39.36 1.77
C PRO A 426 -55.39 -38.99 0.40
N TYR A 427 -54.75 -39.94 -0.29
CA TYR A 427 -54.07 -39.74 -1.58
C TYR A 427 -54.83 -40.33 -2.77
N ALA A 428 -55.84 -41.18 -2.54
CA ALA A 428 -56.71 -41.71 -3.60
C ALA A 428 -57.44 -40.58 -4.39
N GLY A 429 -57.68 -39.44 -3.74
CA GLY A 429 -58.30 -38.26 -4.36
C GLY A 429 -57.37 -37.39 -5.23
N LEU A 430 -56.05 -37.55 -5.13
CA LEU A 430 -55.09 -36.73 -5.89
C LEU A 430 -54.98 -37.18 -7.36
N VAL A 431 -55.14 -38.48 -7.62
CA VAL A 431 -55.03 -39.04 -8.98
C VAL A 431 -56.29 -38.78 -9.80
N ARG A 432 -57.46 -38.66 -9.17
CA ARG A 432 -58.73 -38.37 -9.86
C ARG A 432 -58.95 -36.90 -10.25
N ARG A 433 -58.00 -35.99 -9.99
CA ARG A 433 -58.16 -34.54 -10.25
C ARG A 433 -57.15 -33.93 -11.22
N THR A 434 -56.56 -34.73 -12.10
CA THR A 434 -55.95 -34.18 -13.32
C THR A 434 -56.91 -34.39 -14.49
N PRO A 435 -57.68 -33.37 -14.93
CA PRO A 435 -58.40 -33.46 -16.17
C PRO A 435 -57.40 -33.56 -17.32
N LEU A 436 -57.43 -34.68 -18.04
CA LEU A 436 -56.84 -34.77 -19.38
C LEU A 436 -57.48 -33.66 -20.24
N PRO A 437 -56.72 -32.90 -21.05
CA PRO A 437 -57.27 -31.78 -21.80
C PRO A 437 -58.27 -32.29 -22.84
N GLN A 438 -59.56 -32.16 -22.55
CA GLN A 438 -60.61 -32.24 -23.57
C GLN A 438 -60.70 -30.90 -24.29
N THR A 439 -60.50 -30.96 -25.61
CA THR A 439 -60.79 -29.88 -26.54
C THR A 439 -62.30 -29.68 -26.63
N GLY A 440 -62.79 -28.48 -26.30
CA GLY A 440 -64.11 -28.02 -26.72
C GLY A 440 -65.00 -27.42 -25.62
N ALA A 441 -65.30 -26.12 -25.79
CA ALA A 441 -66.48 -25.37 -25.36
C ALA A 441 -67.05 -25.49 -23.92
N SER A 442 -67.03 -24.35 -23.21
CA SER A 442 -67.88 -23.80 -22.11
C SER A 442 -69.22 -24.50 -21.77
N PRO A 443 -69.89 -24.23 -20.60
CA PRO A 443 -69.55 -23.32 -19.49
C PRO A 443 -69.61 -23.96 -18.08
N ALA A 444 -68.97 -23.34 -17.07
CA ALA A 444 -68.99 -23.81 -15.68
C ALA A 444 -70.16 -23.22 -14.84
N PRO A 445 -70.77 -23.97 -13.88
CA PRO A 445 -71.75 -23.48 -12.90
C PRO A 445 -71.08 -22.83 -11.66
N PRO A 446 -71.85 -22.10 -10.82
CA PRO A 446 -71.30 -21.25 -9.75
C PRO A 446 -70.99 -22.02 -8.45
N PRO A 447 -70.02 -21.57 -7.62
CA PRO A 447 -69.76 -22.14 -6.30
C PRO A 447 -70.57 -21.46 -5.17
N PRO A 448 -70.93 -22.20 -4.10
CA PRO A 448 -71.59 -21.71 -2.87
C PRO A 448 -70.60 -21.11 -1.85
N PRO A 449 -71.10 -20.43 -0.79
CA PRO A 449 -70.39 -19.35 -0.10
C PRO A 449 -69.67 -19.77 1.21
N GLY A 450 -68.59 -19.04 1.52
CA GLY A 450 -68.17 -18.73 2.90
C GLY A 450 -66.84 -19.34 3.38
N SER A 451 -65.77 -18.54 3.42
CA SER A 451 -65.00 -18.25 4.65
C SER A 451 -64.05 -17.08 4.36
N GLU A 452 -64.39 -15.91 4.91
CA GLU A 452 -63.65 -14.65 4.90
C GLU A 452 -62.44 -14.74 5.86
N ASP A 453 -61.22 -14.73 5.33
CA ASP A 453 -60.01 -14.06 5.88
C ASP A 453 -58.73 -14.54 5.18
N GLU A 454 -58.65 -14.34 3.86
CA GLU A 454 -57.35 -14.12 3.20
C GLU A 454 -57.50 -12.88 2.33
N GLU A 455 -56.66 -11.88 2.57
CA GLU A 455 -56.56 -10.65 1.80
C GLU A 455 -56.27 -11.03 0.33
N GLU A 456 -57.33 -11.08 -0.49
CA GLU A 456 -57.31 -11.64 -1.84
C GLU A 456 -56.38 -10.81 -2.73
N VAL A 457 -55.14 -11.31 -2.88
CA VAL A 457 -54.12 -10.73 -3.75
C VAL A 457 -54.74 -10.59 -5.15
N PRO A 458 -54.92 -9.37 -5.68
CA PRO A 458 -55.70 -9.18 -6.88
C PRO A 458 -55.10 -9.97 -8.04
N SER A 459 -55.93 -10.79 -8.71
CA SER A 459 -55.44 -11.65 -9.79
C SER A 459 -54.68 -10.83 -10.84
N ARG A 460 -53.64 -11.42 -11.45
CA ARG A 460 -52.84 -10.80 -12.52
C ARG A 460 -53.71 -10.18 -13.63
N GLY A 461 -54.88 -10.76 -13.92
CA GLY A 461 -55.84 -10.22 -14.88
C GLY A 461 -56.49 -8.91 -14.42
N TYR A 462 -56.80 -8.78 -13.13
CA TYR A 462 -57.33 -7.55 -12.53
C TYR A 462 -56.30 -6.42 -12.56
N LEU A 463 -55.06 -6.68 -12.14
CA LEU A 463 -53.97 -5.70 -12.24
C LEU A 463 -53.71 -5.26 -13.69
N LYS A 464 -53.77 -6.20 -14.64
CA LYS A 464 -53.59 -5.88 -16.06
C LYS A 464 -54.72 -5.00 -16.59
N ARG A 465 -55.97 -5.25 -16.20
CA ARG A 465 -57.12 -4.40 -16.58
C ARG A 465 -57.07 -3.02 -15.95
N GLN A 466 -56.71 -2.92 -14.66
CA GLN A 466 -56.50 -1.64 -13.98
C GLN A 466 -55.37 -0.82 -14.63
N ALA A 467 -54.24 -1.46 -14.90
CA ALA A 467 -53.13 -0.82 -15.60
C ALA A 467 -53.54 -0.33 -17.01
N GLN A 468 -54.30 -1.15 -17.75
CA GLN A 468 -54.80 -0.75 -19.07
C GLN A 468 -55.80 0.41 -18.98
N LEU A 469 -56.70 0.42 -17.99
CA LEU A 469 -57.62 1.54 -17.75
C LEU A 469 -56.88 2.85 -17.42
N VAL A 470 -55.79 2.78 -16.64
CA VAL A 470 -54.95 3.95 -16.34
C VAL A 470 -54.21 4.44 -17.59
N VAL A 471 -53.70 3.52 -18.41
CA VAL A 471 -53.04 3.84 -19.69
C VAL A 471 -54.02 4.46 -20.67
N ASP A 472 -55.22 3.89 -20.81
CA ASP A 472 -56.25 4.38 -21.73
C ASP A 472 -56.83 5.72 -21.27
N ALA A 473 -57.00 5.93 -19.96
CA ALA A 473 -57.43 7.21 -19.38
C ALA A 473 -56.37 8.32 -19.57
N LYS A 474 -55.08 7.98 -19.55
CA LYS A 474 -53.99 8.93 -19.82
C LYS A 474 -53.76 9.16 -21.32
N SER A 475 -54.01 8.15 -22.16
CA SER A 475 -53.91 8.23 -23.62
C SER A 475 -55.01 9.13 -24.22
N ARG A 476 -56.24 9.08 -23.68
CA ARG A 476 -57.36 9.92 -24.15
C ARG A 476 -57.21 11.42 -23.89
N ARG A 477 -56.34 11.87 -22.97
CA ARG A 477 -56.14 13.31 -22.67
C ARG A 477 -55.19 14.05 -23.62
N LYS A 478 -54.59 13.40 -24.63
CA LYS A 478 -53.65 14.05 -25.55
C LYS A 478 -54.21 14.46 -26.93
N ASN A 479 -55.48 14.19 -27.24
CA ASN A 479 -56.08 14.53 -28.54
C ASN A 479 -57.41 15.33 -28.44
N VAL A 480 -57.46 16.36 -27.60
CA VAL A 480 -58.51 17.41 -27.70
C VAL A 480 -57.89 18.66 -28.32
N ARG A 481 -57.87 18.69 -29.66
CA ARG A 481 -57.60 19.89 -30.46
C ARG A 481 -58.91 20.68 -30.55
N LEU A 482 -59.13 21.62 -29.63
CA LEU A 482 -60.18 22.64 -29.75
C LEU A 482 -59.83 23.55 -30.94
N GLN A 483 -60.51 23.33 -32.07
CA GLN A 483 -60.62 24.32 -33.13
C GLN A 483 -61.52 25.45 -32.64
N VAL A 484 -60.93 26.61 -32.35
CA VAL A 484 -61.68 27.85 -32.17
C VAL A 484 -62.13 28.33 -33.56
N GLN A 485 -63.45 28.35 -33.77
CA GLN A 485 -64.07 28.93 -34.96
C GLN A 485 -63.78 30.44 -35.00
N ARG A 486 -63.22 30.94 -36.11
CA ARG A 486 -63.28 32.35 -36.47
C ARG A 486 -64.66 32.65 -37.05
N ARG A 487 -65.31 33.70 -36.54
CA ARG A 487 -66.29 34.51 -37.30
C ARG A 487 -66.05 35.98 -36.97
N ASN A 488 -65.88 36.73 -38.06
CA ASN A 488 -66.06 38.17 -38.31
C ASN A 488 -65.82 39.15 -37.18
#